data_AF-A0A9D1WD83-F1
#
_entry.id   AF-A0A9D1WD83-F1
#
_cell.length_a   1.000
_cell.length_b   1.000
_cell.length_c   1.000
_cell.angle_alpha   90.00
_cell.angle_beta   90.00
_cell.angle_gamma   90.00
#
_symmetry.space_group_name_H-M   'P 1'
#
loop_
_entity.id
_entity.type
_entity.pdbx_description
1 polymer ?
#
loop_
_entity_poly.entity_id
_entity_poly.type
_entity_poly.pdbx_seq_one_letter_code
_entity_poly.pdbx_strand_id
1 'polypeptide(L)'
;MAQDNSLYIVDVYVSNEGEPESALELCVLRFGDLNKRPHVYLHTYIQPTCKSQLIRWNEAAKQGLPRELFTNNRWPTLDELIEADYLRDKYVVCFCANYPQFQRLLATSNTRYSILKIWQDVFSGNEEVASITEPTKMLEYIGLPTKDSSNTRYTPLMKRTHALLAISLFLFSCKSNSLRPGFAEGDGDGIYRAFWPLPSVPQPWYDSKAKDLNEISPEALCAYFSDRLPDYIEWVNVCVYHNEWVFGRDRSGEIRLKQRDAMIQFIFNNVFNLPTKIMVLAFYLLYEERIDYARNIALHQGPISSLPQSIKEDFLSFIIRHLDDFLTAAKKTMIISALVKQLLQTRREEAVQHYDYEALKKQRDENGLIFEEETIPNNKNIVCYKEIRNQERVLYRCFVMQGSADERNACIDFINLKMREIYTSLQDPMSPFWFSEELRLWICYITGFSWDELTNRNRPQDRETLVATRHSICSIMKEQIHPYVQLFLQQLSSMVEDINNTSENENKRSLFAFMGVTHEVIVEKTTENMSFLERVKRIL
;
A
#
# COMPACT_ATOMS: atom_id res chain seq x y z
N MET A 1 -18.35 14.87 -10.60
CA MET A 1 -17.59 13.75 -11.18
C MET A 1 -17.98 13.66 -12.65
N ALA A 2 -17.01 13.65 -13.56
CA ALA A 2 -17.32 13.52 -14.99
C ALA A 2 -17.94 12.14 -15.24
N GLN A 3 -19.00 12.08 -16.03
CA GLN A 3 -19.67 10.83 -16.38
C GLN A 3 -18.69 9.99 -17.22
N ASP A 4 -18.26 8.85 -16.70
CA ASP A 4 -17.38 7.93 -17.42
C ASP A 4 -18.20 7.26 -18.53
N ASN A 5 -17.99 7.67 -19.77
CA ASN A 5 -18.69 7.14 -20.95
C ASN A 5 -18.14 5.76 -21.40
N SER A 6 -17.29 5.12 -20.59
CA SER A 6 -16.74 3.80 -20.90
C SER A 6 -17.76 2.68 -20.71
N LEU A 7 -17.68 1.69 -21.60
CA LEU A 7 -18.39 0.43 -21.49
C LEU A 7 -17.56 -0.59 -20.71
N TYR A 8 -18.23 -1.34 -19.83
CA TYR A 8 -17.63 -2.37 -19.00
C TYR A 8 -18.19 -3.73 -19.41
N ILE A 9 -17.37 -4.55 -20.06
CA ILE A 9 -17.78 -5.85 -20.60
C ILE A 9 -17.44 -6.88 -19.53
N VAL A 10 -18.48 -7.49 -18.97
CA VAL A 10 -18.38 -8.35 -17.78
C VAL A 10 -18.74 -9.78 -18.14
N ASP A 11 -17.91 -10.71 -17.69
CA ASP A 11 -18.17 -12.13 -17.84
C ASP A 11 -17.71 -12.91 -16.60
N VAL A 12 -18.44 -13.98 -16.28
CA VAL A 12 -18.18 -14.84 -15.13
C VAL A 12 -18.20 -16.29 -15.60
N TYR A 13 -17.16 -17.04 -15.25
CA TYR A 13 -17.16 -18.49 -15.43
C TYR A 13 -17.80 -19.16 -14.23
N VAL A 14 -18.86 -19.92 -14.49
CA VAL A 14 -19.60 -20.71 -13.50
C VAL A 14 -19.49 -22.18 -13.90
N SER A 15 -18.98 -23.02 -12.99
CA SER A 15 -18.75 -24.43 -13.28
C SER A 15 -20.05 -25.24 -13.41
N ASN A 16 -21.04 -24.89 -12.58
CA ASN A 16 -22.38 -25.48 -12.62
C ASN A 16 -23.36 -24.42 -13.15
N GLU A 17 -23.89 -24.64 -14.34
CA GLU A 17 -24.81 -23.70 -14.98
C GLU A 17 -26.01 -23.40 -14.06
N GLY A 18 -26.27 -22.11 -13.83
CA GLY A 18 -27.37 -21.66 -12.97
C GLY A 18 -27.04 -21.57 -11.47
N GLU A 19 -25.84 -21.96 -11.02
CA GLU A 19 -25.42 -21.96 -9.61
C GLU A 19 -24.28 -20.94 -9.38
N PRO A 20 -24.55 -19.66 -9.09
CA PRO A 20 -23.54 -18.62 -8.87
C PRO A 20 -22.49 -18.95 -7.80
N GLU A 21 -22.85 -19.77 -6.81
CA GLU A 21 -21.98 -20.27 -5.76
C GLU A 21 -20.84 -21.17 -6.28
N SER A 22 -20.93 -21.62 -7.53
CA SER A 22 -19.90 -22.37 -8.26
C SER A 22 -19.07 -21.50 -9.23
N ALA A 23 -19.17 -20.17 -9.11
CA ALA A 23 -18.32 -19.25 -9.86
C ALA A 23 -16.85 -19.44 -9.50
N LEU A 24 -15.98 -19.43 -10.51
CA LEU A 24 -14.53 -19.71 -10.35
C LEU A 24 -13.63 -18.62 -10.93
N GLU A 25 -14.13 -17.78 -11.84
CA GLU A 25 -13.34 -16.73 -12.49
C GLU A 25 -14.26 -15.59 -12.93
N LEU A 26 -13.75 -14.36 -12.85
CA LEU A 26 -14.42 -13.14 -13.29
C LEU A 26 -13.44 -12.29 -14.10
N CYS A 27 -13.95 -11.77 -15.22
CA CYS A 27 -13.25 -10.82 -16.08
C CYS A 27 -14.14 -9.59 -16.34
N VAL A 28 -13.53 -8.41 -16.26
CA VAL A 28 -14.12 -7.14 -16.68
C VAL A 28 -13.14 -6.41 -17.58
N LEU A 29 -13.58 -6.10 -18.81
CA LEU A 29 -12.86 -5.22 -19.73
C LEU A 29 -13.48 -3.82 -19.67
N ARG A 30 -12.65 -2.79 -19.60
CA ARG A 30 -13.06 -1.39 -19.78
C ARG A 30 -12.74 -0.95 -21.20
N PHE A 31 -13.73 -0.42 -21.89
CA PHE A 31 -13.62 0.06 -23.26
C PHE A 31 -14.22 1.46 -23.39
N GLY A 32 -13.40 2.45 -23.72
CA GLY A 32 -13.83 3.86 -23.79
C GLY A 32 -13.47 4.59 -25.08
N ASP A 33 -12.56 4.06 -25.89
CA ASP A 33 -12.07 4.69 -27.13
C ASP A 33 -11.91 3.63 -28.22
N LEU A 34 -12.53 3.86 -29.39
CA LEU A 34 -12.48 2.95 -30.54
C LEU A 34 -11.06 2.78 -31.10
N ASN A 35 -10.17 3.75 -30.86
CA ASN A 35 -8.78 3.71 -31.32
C ASN A 35 -7.85 3.01 -30.32
N LYS A 36 -8.34 2.62 -29.15
CA LYS A 36 -7.53 1.98 -28.09
C LYS A 36 -7.98 0.55 -27.86
N ARG A 37 -7.02 -0.27 -27.43
CA ARG A 37 -7.29 -1.61 -26.91
C ARG A 37 -8.14 -1.52 -25.63
N PRO A 38 -9.05 -2.47 -25.38
CA PRO A 38 -9.76 -2.51 -24.11
C PRO A 38 -8.77 -2.85 -22.99
N HIS A 39 -8.96 -2.21 -21.84
CA HIS A 39 -8.14 -2.42 -20.66
C HIS A 39 -8.71 -3.56 -19.83
N VAL A 40 -7.86 -4.44 -19.29
CA VAL A 40 -8.29 -5.44 -18.29
C VAL A 40 -8.53 -4.71 -16.98
N TYR A 41 -9.78 -4.32 -16.75
CA TYR A 41 -10.20 -3.55 -15.59
C TYR A 41 -10.19 -4.40 -14.32
N LEU A 42 -10.65 -5.64 -14.43
CA LEU A 42 -10.60 -6.62 -13.34
C LEU A 42 -10.41 -8.02 -13.93
N HIS A 43 -9.49 -8.77 -13.34
CA HIS A 43 -9.35 -10.20 -13.57
C HIS A 43 -9.06 -10.88 -12.22
N THR A 44 -9.87 -11.87 -11.86
CA THR A 44 -9.69 -12.60 -10.61
C THR A 44 -10.30 -13.99 -10.65
N TYR A 45 -9.73 -14.88 -9.85
CA TYR A 45 -10.32 -16.17 -9.50
C TYR A 45 -11.26 -16.00 -8.31
N ILE A 46 -12.29 -16.84 -8.26
CA ILE A 46 -13.34 -16.78 -7.24
C ILE A 46 -13.28 -18.04 -6.39
N GLN A 47 -13.27 -17.87 -5.07
CA GLN A 47 -13.43 -18.97 -4.13
C GLN A 47 -14.89 -19.44 -4.18
N PRO A 48 -15.15 -20.68 -4.64
CA PRO A 48 -16.50 -21.21 -4.66
C PRO A 48 -17.00 -21.39 -3.22
N THR A 49 -18.26 -21.03 -2.98
CA THR A 49 -18.90 -21.14 -1.64
C THR A 49 -19.69 -22.43 -1.49
N CYS A 50 -19.96 -23.14 -2.59
CA CYS A 50 -20.56 -24.46 -2.54
C CYS A 50 -19.57 -25.54 -2.07
N LYS A 51 -20.08 -26.72 -1.70
CA LYS A 51 -19.23 -27.85 -1.32
C LYS A 51 -18.34 -28.24 -2.51
N SER A 52 -17.04 -28.38 -2.28
CA SER A 52 -16.05 -28.71 -3.33
C SER A 52 -16.41 -29.94 -4.18
N GLN A 53 -17.13 -30.92 -3.63
CA GLN A 53 -17.58 -32.12 -4.36
C GLN A 53 -18.68 -31.84 -5.40
N LEU A 54 -19.39 -30.72 -5.29
CA LEU A 54 -20.46 -30.34 -6.21
C LEU A 54 -19.93 -29.64 -7.47
N ILE A 55 -18.68 -29.17 -7.45
CA ILE A 55 -18.06 -28.45 -8.57
C ILE A 55 -17.65 -29.45 -9.66
N ARG A 56 -17.97 -29.14 -10.92
CA ARG A 56 -17.55 -29.91 -12.09
C ARG A 56 -16.08 -29.65 -12.44
N TRP A 57 -15.18 -30.11 -11.58
CA TRP A 57 -13.73 -29.90 -11.72
C TRP A 57 -13.14 -30.38 -13.05
N ASN A 58 -13.69 -31.45 -13.64
CA ASN A 58 -13.23 -31.93 -14.95
C ASN A 58 -13.49 -30.93 -16.09
N GLU A 59 -14.60 -30.18 -16.02
CA GLU A 59 -14.91 -29.13 -17.00
C GLU A 59 -14.15 -27.84 -16.70
N ALA A 60 -14.02 -27.48 -15.42
CA ALA A 60 -13.20 -26.35 -14.99
C ALA A 60 -11.72 -26.52 -15.40
N ALA A 61 -11.17 -27.73 -15.25
CA ALA A 61 -9.79 -28.03 -15.66
C ALA A 61 -9.56 -27.83 -17.17
N LYS A 62 -10.55 -28.09 -18.02
CA LYS A 62 -10.46 -27.79 -19.47
C LYS A 62 -10.41 -26.29 -19.76
N GLN A 63 -10.88 -25.46 -18.82
CA GLN A 63 -10.76 -24.00 -18.87
C GLN A 63 -9.48 -23.48 -18.20
N GLY A 64 -8.55 -24.36 -17.80
CA GLY A 64 -7.34 -23.97 -17.09
C GLY A 64 -7.57 -23.66 -15.61
N LEU A 65 -8.69 -24.12 -15.03
CA LEU A 65 -9.06 -23.90 -13.62
C LEU A 65 -9.03 -25.24 -12.86
N PRO A 66 -7.84 -25.82 -12.61
CA PRO A 66 -7.71 -27.07 -11.89
C PRO A 66 -8.04 -26.88 -10.41
N ARG A 67 -8.47 -27.95 -9.73
CA ARG A 67 -8.88 -27.90 -8.31
C ARG A 67 -7.78 -27.36 -7.40
N GLU A 68 -6.53 -27.71 -7.70
CA GLU A 68 -5.33 -27.35 -6.96
C GLU A 68 -5.14 -25.83 -6.85
N LEU A 69 -5.61 -25.08 -7.86
CA LEU A 69 -5.57 -23.62 -7.87
C LEU A 69 -6.39 -23.02 -6.71
N PHE A 70 -7.49 -23.68 -6.32
CA PHE A 70 -8.44 -23.21 -5.30
C PHE A 70 -8.21 -23.83 -3.92
N THR A 71 -7.47 -24.94 -3.83
CA THR A 71 -7.13 -25.53 -2.53
C THR A 71 -5.91 -24.87 -1.90
N ASN A 72 -4.98 -24.38 -2.71
CA ASN A 72 -3.69 -23.88 -2.25
C ASN A 72 -3.64 -22.35 -2.09
N ASN A 73 -4.69 -21.65 -2.53
CA ASN A 73 -4.76 -20.20 -2.53
C ASN A 73 -6.06 -19.74 -1.88
N ARG A 74 -6.05 -18.52 -1.32
CA ARG A 74 -7.26 -17.85 -0.83
C ARG A 74 -7.70 -16.81 -1.86
N TRP A 75 -8.83 -17.07 -2.51
CA TRP A 75 -9.47 -16.18 -3.47
C TRP A 75 -10.66 -15.45 -2.82
N PRO A 76 -11.09 -14.29 -3.33
CA PRO A 76 -12.35 -13.70 -2.89
C PRO A 76 -13.54 -14.56 -3.28
N THR A 77 -14.58 -14.53 -2.47
CA THR A 77 -15.90 -15.04 -2.84
C THR A 77 -16.62 -14.08 -3.79
N LEU A 78 -17.64 -14.56 -4.50
CA LEU A 78 -18.47 -13.69 -5.35
C LEU A 78 -19.19 -12.62 -4.53
N ASP A 79 -19.57 -12.92 -3.28
CA ASP A 79 -20.22 -11.95 -2.40
C ASP A 79 -19.26 -10.82 -1.99
N GLU A 80 -18.01 -11.12 -1.65
CA GLU A 80 -16.99 -10.10 -1.38
C GLU A 80 -16.74 -9.19 -2.60
N LEU A 81 -16.79 -9.76 -3.81
CA LEU A 81 -16.70 -9.01 -5.06
C LEU A 81 -17.90 -8.09 -5.27
N ILE A 82 -19.12 -8.55 -4.94
CA ILE A 82 -20.34 -7.74 -5.00
C ILE A 82 -20.28 -6.60 -3.98
N GLU A 83 -19.80 -6.86 -2.76
CA GLU A 83 -19.65 -5.85 -1.70
C GLU A 83 -18.62 -4.78 -2.06
N ALA A 84 -17.58 -5.13 -2.83
CA ALA A 84 -16.62 -4.17 -3.36
C ALA A 84 -17.23 -3.20 -4.40
N ASP A 85 -18.39 -3.53 -4.98
CA ASP A 85 -19.24 -2.67 -5.80
C ASP A 85 -18.52 -1.94 -6.97
N TYR A 86 -17.55 -2.61 -7.61
CA TYR A 86 -16.69 -1.98 -8.63
C TYR A 86 -17.40 -1.64 -9.96
N LEU A 87 -18.64 -2.07 -10.16
CA LEU A 87 -19.48 -1.75 -11.33
C LEU A 87 -20.55 -0.69 -11.02
N ARG A 88 -20.53 -0.13 -9.82
CA ARG A 88 -21.45 0.94 -9.41
C ARG A 88 -21.42 2.10 -10.41
N ASP A 89 -22.60 2.54 -10.81
CA ASP A 89 -22.79 3.68 -11.70
C ASP A 89 -22.07 3.54 -13.07
N LYS A 90 -21.69 2.31 -13.48
CA LYS A 90 -21.04 2.04 -14.78
C LYS A 90 -22.06 1.59 -15.84
N TYR A 91 -21.69 1.78 -17.12
CA TYR A 91 -22.41 1.21 -18.25
C TYR A 91 -21.88 -0.20 -18.51
N VAL A 92 -22.67 -1.22 -18.21
CA VAL A 92 -22.23 -2.62 -18.24
C VAL A 92 -22.84 -3.36 -19.42
N VAL A 93 -22.01 -4.15 -20.10
CA VAL A 93 -22.41 -5.11 -21.13
C VAL A 93 -22.11 -6.51 -20.61
N CYS A 94 -23.10 -7.41 -20.64
CA CYS A 94 -22.92 -8.82 -20.32
C CYS A 94 -23.66 -9.68 -21.35
N PHE A 95 -23.36 -10.99 -21.39
CA PHE A 95 -23.98 -11.87 -22.37
C PHE A 95 -25.50 -11.95 -22.21
N CYS A 96 -25.97 -12.25 -21.00
CA CYS A 96 -27.39 -12.30 -20.66
C CYS A 96 -27.62 -11.77 -19.23
N ALA A 97 -28.20 -10.58 -19.12
CA ALA A 97 -28.43 -9.92 -17.82
C ALA A 97 -29.36 -10.68 -16.87
N ASN A 98 -30.13 -11.66 -17.37
CA ASN A 98 -31.05 -12.47 -16.56
C ASN A 98 -30.34 -13.62 -15.83
N TYR A 99 -29.09 -13.95 -16.18
CA TYR A 99 -28.40 -15.05 -15.51
C TYR A 99 -28.17 -14.74 -14.02
N PRO A 100 -28.36 -15.73 -13.11
CA PRO A 100 -28.33 -15.49 -11.67
C PRO A 100 -27.06 -14.80 -11.16
N GLN A 101 -25.90 -15.14 -11.71
CA GLN A 101 -24.61 -14.54 -11.32
C GLN A 101 -24.53 -13.04 -11.64
N PHE A 102 -25.25 -12.54 -12.65
CA PHE A 102 -25.24 -11.13 -13.01
C PHE A 102 -26.30 -10.30 -12.29
N GLN A 103 -27.39 -10.91 -11.81
CA GLN A 103 -28.48 -10.17 -11.17
C GLN A 103 -28.01 -9.38 -9.95
N ARG A 104 -27.21 -10.01 -9.08
CA ARG A 104 -26.61 -9.35 -7.90
C ARG A 104 -25.39 -8.53 -8.26
N LEU A 105 -24.50 -9.07 -9.09
CA LEU A 105 -23.25 -8.42 -9.46
C LEU A 105 -23.44 -7.08 -10.19
N LEU A 106 -24.51 -6.94 -10.96
CA LEU A 106 -24.78 -5.75 -11.76
C LEU A 106 -25.87 -4.85 -11.16
N ALA A 107 -26.33 -5.13 -9.93
CA ALA A 107 -27.50 -4.48 -9.33
C ALA A 107 -27.38 -2.95 -9.23
N THR A 108 -26.17 -2.47 -8.96
CA THR A 108 -25.80 -1.06 -8.72
C THR A 108 -25.28 -0.34 -9.97
N SER A 109 -25.25 -1.01 -11.13
CA SER A 109 -24.79 -0.40 -12.38
C SER A 109 -25.80 0.59 -12.96
N ASN A 110 -25.32 1.65 -13.62
CA ASN A 110 -26.16 2.70 -14.22
C ASN A 110 -27.02 2.16 -15.36
N THR A 111 -26.47 1.31 -16.20
CA THR A 111 -27.19 0.70 -17.33
C THR A 111 -26.64 -0.67 -17.62
N ARG A 112 -27.53 -1.61 -17.96
CA ARG A 112 -27.22 -3.01 -18.25
C ARG A 112 -27.65 -3.36 -19.66
N TYR A 113 -26.69 -3.66 -20.51
CA TYR A 113 -26.90 -4.13 -21.87
C TYR A 113 -26.74 -5.66 -21.91
N SER A 114 -27.77 -6.35 -22.39
CA SER A 114 -27.75 -7.80 -22.62
C SER A 114 -27.47 -8.05 -24.09
N ILE A 115 -26.33 -8.66 -24.41
CA ILE A 115 -25.94 -9.00 -25.79
C ILE A 115 -27.03 -9.86 -26.44
N LEU A 116 -27.53 -10.87 -25.72
CA LEU A 116 -28.59 -11.76 -26.24
C LEU A 116 -29.87 -11.00 -26.60
N LYS A 117 -30.28 -10.03 -25.77
CA LYS A 117 -31.47 -9.22 -26.04
C LYS A 117 -31.25 -8.32 -27.26
N ILE A 118 -30.10 -7.67 -27.35
CA ILE A 118 -29.78 -6.79 -28.48
C ILE A 118 -29.68 -7.60 -29.78
N TRP A 119 -29.14 -8.82 -29.73
CA TRP A 119 -29.11 -9.75 -30.86
C TRP A 119 -30.52 -10.05 -31.38
N GLN A 120 -31.42 -10.46 -30.49
CA GLN A 120 -32.82 -10.72 -30.82
C GLN A 120 -33.54 -9.50 -31.40
N ASP A 121 -33.27 -8.30 -30.86
CA ASP A 121 -33.83 -7.05 -31.38
C ASP A 121 -33.35 -6.78 -32.83
N VAL A 122 -32.03 -6.85 -33.06
CA VAL A 122 -31.39 -6.54 -34.35
C VAL A 122 -31.85 -7.51 -35.45
N PHE A 123 -32.02 -8.78 -35.11
CA PHE A 123 -32.39 -9.84 -36.06
C PHE A 123 -33.86 -10.24 -35.97
N SER A 124 -34.73 -9.41 -35.37
CA SER A 124 -36.16 -9.71 -35.19
C SER A 124 -36.92 -10.06 -36.48
N GLY A 125 -36.42 -9.63 -37.65
CA GLY A 125 -36.96 -10.00 -38.97
C GLY A 125 -36.49 -11.34 -39.53
N ASN A 126 -35.61 -12.07 -38.85
CA ASN A 126 -35.07 -13.36 -39.25
C ASN A 126 -35.05 -14.32 -38.04
N GLU A 127 -36.08 -15.17 -37.93
CA GLU A 127 -36.26 -16.08 -36.79
C GLU A 127 -35.08 -17.06 -36.61
N GLU A 128 -34.51 -17.57 -37.70
CA GLU A 128 -33.39 -18.50 -37.66
C GLU A 128 -32.18 -17.84 -36.96
N VAL A 129 -31.87 -16.61 -37.34
CA VAL A 129 -30.74 -15.86 -36.77
C VAL A 129 -31.05 -15.36 -35.36
N ALA A 130 -32.26 -14.85 -35.12
CA ALA A 130 -32.69 -14.39 -33.80
C ALA A 130 -32.67 -15.51 -32.75
N SER A 131 -32.83 -16.77 -33.17
CA SER A 131 -32.80 -17.95 -32.29
C SER A 131 -31.39 -18.32 -31.79
N ILE A 132 -30.33 -17.71 -32.32
CA ILE A 132 -28.96 -17.97 -31.90
C ILE A 132 -28.74 -17.45 -30.47
N THR A 133 -28.42 -18.36 -29.54
CA THR A 133 -28.24 -18.07 -28.11
C THR A 133 -26.84 -18.40 -27.59
N GLU A 134 -25.89 -18.73 -28.46
CA GLU A 134 -24.51 -19.09 -28.07
C GLU A 134 -23.51 -18.11 -28.69
N PRO A 135 -22.53 -17.57 -27.92
CA PRO A 135 -21.53 -16.64 -28.45
C PRO A 135 -20.74 -17.20 -29.63
N THR A 136 -20.42 -18.50 -29.61
CA THR A 136 -19.68 -19.18 -30.68
C THR A 136 -20.45 -19.18 -32.00
N LYS A 137 -21.75 -19.43 -31.97
CA LYS A 137 -22.63 -19.38 -33.15
C LYS A 137 -22.86 -17.94 -33.63
N MET A 138 -22.91 -16.97 -32.71
CA MET A 138 -22.96 -15.55 -33.06
C MET A 138 -21.69 -15.12 -33.82
N LEU A 139 -20.51 -15.54 -33.36
CA LEU A 139 -19.22 -15.29 -34.04
C LEU A 139 -19.20 -15.87 -35.45
N GLU A 140 -19.65 -17.12 -35.61
CA GLU A 140 -19.76 -17.78 -36.91
C GLU A 140 -20.66 -17.00 -37.86
N TYR A 141 -21.83 -16.56 -37.38
CA TYR A 141 -22.78 -15.77 -38.17
C TYR A 141 -22.21 -14.43 -38.65
N ILE A 142 -21.44 -13.72 -37.81
CA ILE A 142 -20.83 -12.43 -38.17
C ILE A 142 -19.53 -12.58 -38.96
N GLY A 143 -19.11 -13.81 -39.29
CA GLY A 143 -17.88 -14.09 -40.05
C GLY A 143 -16.60 -13.83 -39.26
N LEU A 144 -16.60 -14.12 -37.95
CA LEU A 144 -15.42 -14.12 -37.08
C LEU A 144 -15.01 -15.55 -36.67
N PRO A 145 -13.72 -15.79 -36.37
CA PRO A 145 -13.27 -17.08 -35.84
C PRO A 145 -14.02 -17.45 -34.55
N THR A 146 -14.46 -18.70 -34.42
CA THR A 146 -15.19 -19.17 -33.22
C THR A 146 -14.28 -19.46 -32.02
N LYS A 147 -12.96 -19.55 -32.25
CA LYS A 147 -11.93 -19.80 -31.24
C LYS A 147 -10.65 -19.05 -31.60
N ASP A 148 -9.85 -18.73 -30.58
CA ASP A 148 -8.49 -18.25 -30.74
C ASP A 148 -7.51 -19.26 -30.12
N SER A 149 -6.95 -20.11 -30.98
CA SER A 149 -5.91 -21.07 -30.64
C SER A 149 -4.50 -20.47 -30.69
N SER A 150 -4.34 -19.25 -31.23
CA SER A 150 -3.04 -18.64 -31.48
C SER A 150 -2.46 -17.94 -30.25
N ASN A 151 -3.32 -17.31 -29.44
CA ASN A 151 -2.92 -16.67 -28.21
C ASN A 151 -2.98 -17.65 -27.02
N THR A 152 -1.92 -17.80 -26.25
CA THR A 152 -1.87 -18.69 -25.07
C THR A 152 -1.79 -17.95 -23.73
N ARG A 153 -1.79 -16.61 -23.76
CA ARG A 153 -1.51 -15.76 -22.60
C ARG A 153 -2.76 -15.38 -21.80
N TYR A 154 -3.90 -15.33 -22.48
CA TYR A 154 -5.20 -15.06 -21.87
C TYR A 154 -5.90 -16.35 -21.43
N THR A 155 -6.62 -16.27 -20.32
CA THR A 155 -7.53 -17.34 -19.90
C THR A 155 -8.67 -17.52 -20.91
N PRO A 156 -9.31 -18.70 -20.96
CA PRO A 156 -10.49 -18.91 -21.80
C PRO A 156 -11.62 -17.92 -21.53
N LEU A 157 -11.87 -17.54 -20.27
CA LEU A 157 -12.88 -16.54 -19.92
C LEU A 157 -12.52 -15.15 -20.48
N MET A 158 -11.27 -14.71 -20.35
CA MET A 158 -10.84 -13.43 -20.91
C MET A 158 -10.99 -13.39 -22.43
N LYS A 159 -10.61 -14.46 -23.14
CA LYS A 159 -10.84 -14.60 -24.58
C LYS A 159 -12.33 -14.49 -24.93
N ARG A 160 -13.19 -15.18 -24.19
CA ARG A 160 -14.65 -15.09 -24.35
C ARG A 160 -15.14 -13.66 -24.13
N THR A 161 -14.61 -12.96 -23.13
CA THR A 161 -14.96 -11.56 -22.82
C THR A 161 -14.60 -10.63 -23.99
N HIS A 162 -13.44 -10.81 -24.62
CA HIS A 162 -13.05 -10.08 -25.83
C HIS A 162 -13.95 -10.40 -27.04
N ALA A 163 -14.32 -11.67 -27.22
CA ALA A 163 -15.29 -12.05 -28.24
C ALA A 163 -16.66 -11.39 -28.01
N LEU A 164 -17.12 -11.32 -26.76
CA LEU A 164 -18.35 -10.61 -26.37
C LEU A 164 -18.26 -9.10 -26.66
N LEU A 165 -17.10 -8.48 -26.45
CA LEU A 165 -16.85 -7.10 -26.85
C LEU A 165 -17.04 -6.94 -28.37
N ALA A 166 -16.40 -7.79 -29.18
CA ALA A 166 -16.53 -7.74 -30.64
C ALA A 166 -18.00 -7.89 -31.10
N ILE A 167 -18.74 -8.86 -30.54
CA ILE A 167 -20.17 -9.04 -30.82
C ILE A 167 -20.96 -7.79 -30.44
N SER A 168 -20.70 -7.21 -29.26
CA SER A 168 -21.41 -6.02 -28.79
C SER A 168 -21.17 -4.81 -29.71
N LEU A 169 -19.94 -4.61 -30.18
CA LEU A 169 -19.60 -3.52 -31.10
C LEU A 169 -20.31 -3.70 -32.46
N PHE A 170 -20.35 -4.92 -32.98
CA PHE A 170 -21.14 -5.23 -34.17
C PHE A 170 -22.62 -4.88 -33.98
N LEU A 171 -23.22 -5.35 -32.87
CA LEU A 171 -24.63 -5.11 -32.57
C LEU A 171 -24.98 -3.63 -32.37
N PHE A 172 -24.11 -2.86 -31.70
CA PHE A 172 -24.28 -1.42 -31.55
C PHE A 172 -24.13 -0.69 -32.90
N SER A 173 -23.25 -1.17 -33.79
CA SER A 173 -23.13 -0.65 -35.16
C SER A 173 -24.42 -0.91 -35.96
N CYS A 174 -25.02 -2.09 -35.81
CA CYS A 174 -26.33 -2.39 -36.41
C CYS A 174 -27.45 -1.50 -35.86
N LYS A 175 -27.55 -1.33 -34.52
CA LYS A 175 -28.59 -0.47 -33.90
C LYS A 175 -28.46 1.01 -34.28
N SER A 176 -27.26 1.49 -34.54
CA SER A 176 -27.01 2.87 -34.99
C SER A 176 -27.20 3.06 -36.50
N ASN A 177 -27.63 2.02 -37.24
CA ASN A 177 -27.73 1.99 -38.71
C ASN A 177 -26.40 2.28 -39.44
N SER A 178 -25.26 2.14 -38.75
CA SER A 178 -23.93 2.30 -39.35
C SER A 178 -23.47 1.02 -40.06
N LEU A 179 -24.09 -0.12 -39.75
CA LEU A 179 -23.85 -1.40 -40.39
C LEU A 179 -25.18 -2.10 -40.69
N ARG A 180 -25.31 -2.74 -41.86
CA ARG A 180 -26.50 -3.55 -42.16
C ARG A 180 -26.42 -4.90 -41.43
N PRO A 181 -27.50 -5.39 -40.81
CA PRO A 181 -27.54 -6.74 -40.27
C PRO A 181 -27.43 -7.75 -41.42
N GLY A 182 -26.30 -8.44 -41.52
CA GLY A 182 -26.06 -9.44 -42.56
C GLY A 182 -24.67 -10.05 -42.46
N PHE A 183 -24.47 -11.17 -43.15
CA PHE A 183 -23.17 -11.81 -43.29
C PHE A 183 -22.19 -10.79 -43.87
N ALA A 184 -21.13 -10.47 -43.13
CA ALA A 184 -20.09 -9.54 -43.56
C ALA A 184 -19.19 -10.22 -44.60
N GLU A 185 -19.75 -10.53 -45.76
CA GLU A 185 -19.04 -11.07 -46.91
C GLU A 185 -18.24 -9.94 -47.58
N GLY A 186 -16.95 -9.85 -47.23
CA GLY A 186 -15.97 -9.04 -47.95
C GLY A 186 -16.06 -7.52 -47.73
N ASP A 187 -14.89 -6.90 -47.56
CA ASP A 187 -14.61 -5.46 -47.70
C ASP A 187 -15.15 -4.45 -46.68
N GLY A 188 -15.91 -4.86 -45.66
CA GLY A 188 -16.18 -4.01 -44.50
C GLY A 188 -15.12 -4.17 -43.41
N ASP A 189 -14.20 -3.22 -43.29
CA ASP A 189 -13.20 -3.12 -42.21
C ASP A 189 -13.88 -2.71 -40.88
N GLY A 190 -14.83 -3.55 -40.45
CA GLY A 190 -15.66 -3.30 -39.28
C GLY A 190 -14.79 -3.27 -38.03
N ILE A 191 -14.90 -2.18 -37.26
CA ILE A 191 -14.09 -1.92 -36.06
C ILE A 191 -14.08 -3.12 -35.09
N TYR A 192 -15.16 -3.90 -35.02
CA TYR A 192 -15.27 -5.11 -34.20
C TYR A 192 -14.21 -6.19 -34.54
N ARG A 193 -13.71 -6.26 -35.77
CA ARG A 193 -12.66 -7.20 -36.21
C ARG A 193 -11.31 -6.92 -35.55
N ALA A 194 -11.06 -5.69 -35.08
CA ALA A 194 -9.82 -5.34 -34.38
C ALA A 194 -9.74 -5.96 -32.96
N PHE A 195 -10.87 -6.38 -32.40
CA PHE A 195 -10.98 -6.85 -31.02
C PHE A 195 -11.04 -8.38 -30.87
N TRP A 196 -11.24 -9.11 -31.97
CA TRP A 196 -11.27 -10.57 -31.98
C TRP A 196 -10.92 -11.15 -33.37
N PRO A 197 -10.01 -12.15 -33.49
CA PRO A 197 -9.25 -12.80 -32.40
C PRO A 197 -8.21 -11.87 -31.76
N LEU A 198 -7.67 -12.28 -30.61
CA LEU A 198 -6.61 -11.52 -29.95
C LEU A 198 -5.31 -11.62 -30.77
N PRO A 199 -4.52 -10.54 -30.84
CA PRO A 199 -3.26 -10.58 -31.56
C PRO A 199 -2.23 -11.44 -30.81
N SER A 200 -1.30 -12.05 -31.54
CA SER A 200 -0.16 -12.77 -30.98
C SER A 200 1.05 -11.85 -30.86
N VAL A 201 1.91 -12.11 -29.88
CA VAL A 201 3.16 -11.39 -29.65
C VAL A 201 4.36 -12.36 -29.70
N PRO A 202 5.55 -11.90 -30.14
CA PRO A 202 6.75 -12.72 -30.12
C PRO A 202 7.12 -13.18 -28.71
N GLN A 203 7.55 -14.44 -28.57
CA GLN A 203 8.00 -15.03 -27.30
C GLN A 203 9.28 -15.86 -27.49
N PRO A 204 10.19 -15.88 -26.51
CA PRO A 204 10.22 -14.98 -25.36
C PRO A 204 10.51 -13.53 -25.81
N TRP A 205 9.95 -12.53 -25.12
CA TRP A 205 10.15 -11.13 -25.50
C TRP A 205 11.49 -10.56 -24.99
N TYR A 206 12.17 -11.24 -24.06
CA TYR A 206 13.53 -10.96 -23.59
C TYR A 206 14.24 -12.24 -23.15
N ASP A 207 15.57 -12.21 -22.99
CA ASP A 207 16.36 -13.35 -22.52
C ASP A 207 16.08 -13.66 -21.04
N SER A 208 15.72 -14.91 -20.73
CA SER A 208 15.44 -15.37 -19.37
C SER A 208 16.66 -15.32 -18.44
N LYS A 209 17.87 -15.13 -18.97
CA LYS A 209 19.10 -14.93 -18.20
C LYS A 209 19.30 -13.50 -17.73
N ALA A 210 18.55 -12.53 -18.26
CA ALA A 210 18.67 -11.14 -17.86
C ALA A 210 18.38 -10.97 -16.37
N LYS A 211 19.24 -10.23 -15.66
CA LYS A 211 19.12 -9.96 -14.23
C LYS A 211 18.59 -8.56 -13.92
N ASP A 212 18.72 -7.63 -14.87
CA ASP A 212 18.26 -6.25 -14.74
C ASP A 212 17.84 -5.67 -16.10
N LEU A 213 17.20 -4.49 -16.08
CA LEU A 213 16.63 -3.83 -17.26
C LEU A 213 17.71 -3.43 -18.28
N ASN A 214 18.93 -3.14 -17.84
CA ASN A 214 20.05 -2.80 -18.71
C ASN A 214 20.58 -3.98 -19.54
N GLU A 215 20.20 -5.21 -19.20
CA GLU A 215 20.56 -6.43 -19.95
C GLU A 215 19.51 -6.77 -21.04
N ILE A 216 18.40 -6.01 -21.12
CA ILE A 216 17.37 -6.18 -22.15
C ILE A 216 17.60 -5.15 -23.28
N SER A 217 17.44 -5.57 -24.53
CA SER A 217 17.62 -4.65 -25.66
C SER A 217 16.57 -3.52 -25.65
N PRO A 218 16.94 -2.28 -26.03
CA PRO A 218 16.00 -1.16 -26.12
C PRO A 218 14.78 -1.47 -27.01
N GLU A 219 14.96 -2.21 -28.10
CA GLU A 219 13.89 -2.60 -29.02
C GLU A 219 12.86 -3.51 -28.33
N ALA A 220 13.34 -4.47 -27.53
CA ALA A 220 12.47 -5.36 -26.76
C ALA A 220 11.70 -4.60 -25.66
N LEU A 221 12.37 -3.67 -24.96
CA LEU A 221 11.73 -2.81 -23.96
C LEU A 221 10.66 -1.92 -24.61
N CYS A 222 10.95 -1.31 -25.77
CA CYS A 222 9.99 -0.50 -26.51
C CYS A 222 8.78 -1.32 -26.98
N ALA A 223 8.99 -2.55 -27.47
CA ALA A 223 7.92 -3.43 -27.91
C ALA A 223 7.03 -3.88 -26.74
N TYR A 224 7.63 -4.21 -25.60
CA TYR A 224 6.90 -4.66 -24.41
C TYR A 224 6.13 -3.52 -23.72
N PHE A 225 6.79 -2.40 -23.44
CA PHE A 225 6.15 -1.21 -22.85
C PHE A 225 5.46 -0.37 -23.93
N SER A 226 4.41 -0.95 -24.50
CA SER A 226 3.57 -0.38 -25.56
C SER A 226 2.08 -0.55 -25.23
N ASP A 227 1.22 -0.08 -26.13
CA ASP A 227 -0.22 -0.35 -26.13
C ASP A 227 -0.55 -1.85 -26.25
N ARG A 228 0.41 -2.67 -26.68
CA ARG A 228 0.31 -4.13 -26.75
C ARG A 228 0.76 -4.86 -25.47
N LEU A 229 1.15 -4.14 -24.41
CA LEU A 229 1.55 -4.77 -23.15
C LEU A 229 0.57 -5.84 -22.64
N PRO A 230 -0.77 -5.66 -22.68
CA PRO A 230 -1.71 -6.70 -22.26
C PRO A 230 -1.49 -8.04 -22.96
N ASP A 231 -1.08 -8.04 -24.23
CA ASP A 231 -0.84 -9.26 -25.00
C ASP A 231 0.42 -10.02 -24.55
N TYR A 232 1.38 -9.31 -23.96
CA TYR A 232 2.61 -9.89 -23.43
C TYR A 232 2.44 -10.47 -22.01
N ILE A 233 1.42 -10.06 -21.25
CA ILE A 233 1.20 -10.52 -19.87
C ILE A 233 0.60 -11.93 -19.86
N GLU A 234 1.14 -12.81 -19.02
CA GLU A 234 0.56 -14.13 -18.77
C GLU A 234 -0.60 -14.04 -17.79
N TRP A 235 -1.78 -13.65 -18.27
CA TRP A 235 -2.94 -13.42 -17.43
C TRP A 235 -3.39 -14.65 -16.64
N VAL A 236 -3.08 -15.85 -17.12
CA VAL A 236 -3.30 -17.11 -16.38
C VAL A 236 -2.58 -17.09 -15.01
N ASN A 237 -1.43 -16.43 -14.92
CA ASN A 237 -0.64 -16.35 -13.68
C ASN A 237 -0.83 -15.01 -12.93
N VAL A 238 -1.68 -14.10 -13.42
CA VAL A 238 -1.84 -12.75 -12.89
C VAL A 238 -3.28 -12.49 -12.45
N CYS A 239 -3.46 -12.20 -11.16
CA CYS A 239 -4.73 -11.75 -10.58
C CYS A 239 -4.62 -10.26 -10.20
N VAL A 240 -5.57 -9.45 -10.65
CA VAL A 240 -5.59 -7.99 -10.43
C VAL A 240 -6.32 -7.64 -9.12
N TYR A 241 -7.27 -8.47 -8.68
CA TYR A 241 -8.11 -8.17 -7.51
C TYR A 241 -7.35 -8.04 -6.20
N HIS A 242 -6.37 -8.92 -5.94
CA HIS A 242 -5.60 -8.98 -4.68
C HIS A 242 -4.79 -7.71 -4.35
N ASN A 243 -4.77 -6.80 -5.30
CA ASN A 243 -3.69 -5.87 -5.53
C ASN A 243 -4.27 -4.42 -5.40
N GLU A 244 -5.60 -4.23 -5.43
CA GLU A 244 -6.31 -2.96 -5.13
C GLU A 244 -6.00 -1.73 -5.99
N TRP A 245 -5.29 -1.89 -7.11
CA TRP A 245 -4.74 -0.83 -7.96
C TRP A 245 -5.78 0.07 -8.61
N VAL A 246 -7.01 -0.43 -8.73
CA VAL A 246 -8.14 0.29 -9.33
C VAL A 246 -9.09 0.85 -8.28
N PHE A 247 -9.01 0.37 -7.03
CA PHE A 247 -10.16 0.37 -6.12
C PHE A 247 -10.01 1.26 -4.90
N GLY A 248 -8.96 2.08 -4.85
CA GLY A 248 -8.95 3.28 -4.00
C GLY A 248 -9.40 3.02 -2.57
N ARG A 249 -8.77 2.08 -1.84
CA ARG A 249 -8.61 2.35 -0.40
C ARG A 249 -7.97 3.73 -0.33
N ASP A 250 -8.53 4.65 0.46
CA ASP A 250 -7.94 5.96 0.71
C ASP A 250 -6.53 5.77 1.29
N ARG A 251 -5.54 5.58 0.41
CA ARG A 251 -4.14 5.40 0.77
C ARG A 251 -3.54 6.79 0.95
N SER A 252 -3.96 7.41 2.05
CA SER A 252 -3.42 8.60 2.71
C SER A 252 -3.36 9.88 1.86
N GLY A 253 -3.43 11.03 2.55
CA GLY A 253 -3.26 12.35 1.95
C GLY A 253 -1.89 12.56 1.30
N GLU A 254 -1.59 13.81 0.97
CA GLU A 254 -0.35 14.24 0.31
C GLU A 254 0.91 13.55 0.88
N ILE A 255 1.71 12.90 0.01
CA ILE A 255 2.93 12.17 0.40
C ILE A 255 4.00 13.18 0.85
N ARG A 256 4.09 13.40 2.17
CA ARG A 256 5.08 14.29 2.81
C ARG A 256 6.25 13.52 3.42
N LEU A 257 6.87 12.65 2.62
CA LEU A 257 8.09 11.92 3.01
C LEU A 257 9.34 12.70 2.60
N LYS A 258 10.31 12.85 3.51
CA LYS A 258 11.63 13.38 3.13
C LYS A 258 12.42 12.30 2.41
N GLN A 259 13.36 12.71 1.55
CA GLN A 259 14.27 11.81 0.82
C GLN A 259 13.55 10.68 0.04
N ARG A 260 12.31 10.94 -0.39
CA ARG A 260 11.49 9.95 -1.10
C ARG A 260 12.16 9.42 -2.37
N ASP A 261 12.93 10.25 -3.04
CA ASP A 261 13.64 9.88 -4.25
C ASP A 261 14.76 8.87 -3.98
N ALA A 262 15.61 9.12 -2.98
CA ALA A 262 16.69 8.22 -2.59
C ALA A 262 16.16 6.86 -2.13
N MET A 263 15.09 6.84 -1.32
CA MET A 263 14.49 5.59 -0.85
C MET A 263 13.92 4.77 -2.00
N ILE A 264 13.13 5.39 -2.88
CA ILE A 264 12.52 4.66 -4.00
C ILE A 264 13.57 4.24 -5.02
N GLN A 265 14.62 5.04 -5.25
CA GLN A 265 15.76 4.61 -6.05
C GLN A 265 16.45 3.39 -5.44
N PHE A 266 16.64 3.35 -4.12
CA PHE A 266 17.18 2.19 -3.43
C PHE A 266 16.28 0.96 -3.59
N ILE A 267 14.98 1.09 -3.30
CA ILE A 267 14.02 -0.02 -3.41
C ILE A 267 13.95 -0.54 -4.84
N PHE A 268 13.75 0.34 -5.81
CA PHE A 268 13.59 -0.05 -7.21
C PHE A 268 14.85 -0.70 -7.77
N ASN A 269 16.05 -0.20 -7.45
CA ASN A 269 17.27 -0.72 -8.05
C ASN A 269 17.92 -1.86 -7.27
N ASN A 270 17.79 -1.91 -5.94
CA ASN A 270 18.52 -2.85 -5.08
C ASN A 270 17.62 -3.88 -4.40
N VAL A 271 16.33 -3.60 -4.22
CA VAL A 271 15.39 -4.52 -3.53
C VAL A 271 14.51 -5.28 -4.53
N PHE A 272 14.12 -4.63 -5.63
CA PHE A 272 13.37 -5.29 -6.70
C PHE A 272 14.31 -6.05 -7.62
N ASN A 273 13.98 -7.33 -7.86
CA ASN A 273 14.59 -8.10 -8.93
C ASN A 273 13.92 -7.71 -10.26
N LEU A 274 14.52 -8.09 -11.38
CA LEU A 274 13.98 -7.77 -12.71
C LEU A 274 12.49 -8.12 -12.89
N PRO A 275 11.99 -9.31 -12.49
CA PRO A 275 10.56 -9.61 -12.56
C PRO A 275 9.68 -8.59 -11.82
N THR A 276 10.07 -8.18 -10.59
CA THR A 276 9.33 -7.14 -9.86
C THR A 276 9.45 -5.79 -10.56
N LYS A 277 10.62 -5.39 -11.08
CA LYS A 277 10.79 -4.12 -11.82
C LYS A 277 9.89 -4.07 -13.06
N ILE A 278 9.86 -5.14 -13.85
CA ILE A 278 8.98 -5.27 -15.02
C ILE A 278 7.53 -5.17 -14.60
N MET A 279 7.12 -5.87 -13.53
CA MET A 279 5.76 -5.82 -13.01
C MET A 279 5.38 -4.41 -12.56
N VAL A 280 6.24 -3.70 -11.81
CA VAL A 280 6.00 -2.31 -11.40
C VAL A 280 5.73 -1.41 -12.59
N LEU A 281 6.59 -1.47 -13.62
CA LEU A 281 6.46 -0.64 -14.82
C LEU A 281 5.27 -1.05 -15.68
N ALA A 282 4.97 -2.35 -15.77
CA ALA A 282 3.83 -2.87 -16.52
C ALA A 282 2.52 -2.35 -15.93
N PHE A 283 2.36 -2.41 -14.62
CA PHE A 283 1.15 -1.92 -13.98
C PHE A 283 1.08 -0.38 -13.95
N TYR A 284 2.22 0.30 -13.80
CA TYR A 284 2.28 1.75 -13.97
C TYR A 284 1.77 2.17 -15.36
N LEU A 285 2.15 1.42 -16.40
CA LEU A 285 1.64 1.63 -17.75
C LEU A 285 0.12 1.37 -17.82
N LEU A 286 -0.35 0.24 -17.31
CA LEU A 286 -1.74 -0.20 -17.49
C LEU A 286 -2.76 0.64 -16.72
N TYR A 287 -2.46 1.00 -15.47
CA TYR A 287 -3.45 1.55 -14.54
C TYR A 287 -3.34 3.07 -14.35
N GLU A 288 -2.16 3.66 -14.55
CA GLU A 288 -1.98 5.13 -14.58
C GLU A 288 -2.00 5.69 -16.02
N GLU A 289 -2.17 4.82 -17.03
CA GLU A 289 -2.13 5.16 -18.47
C GLU A 289 -0.81 5.86 -18.88
N ARG A 290 0.31 5.47 -18.24
CA ARG A 290 1.63 6.10 -18.36
C ARG A 290 2.59 5.35 -19.31
N ILE A 291 2.16 5.07 -20.54
CA ILE A 291 2.94 4.31 -21.54
C ILE A 291 4.33 4.89 -21.77
N ASP A 292 4.40 6.17 -22.15
CA ASP A 292 5.68 6.79 -22.47
C ASP A 292 6.59 6.92 -21.25
N TYR A 293 6.02 7.09 -20.05
CA TYR A 293 6.79 7.23 -18.81
C TYR A 293 7.38 5.88 -18.40
N ALA A 294 6.57 4.82 -18.39
CA ALA A 294 7.05 3.46 -18.10
C ALA A 294 8.16 3.02 -19.08
N ARG A 295 7.96 3.28 -20.38
CA ARG A 295 8.97 3.02 -21.41
C ARG A 295 10.24 3.83 -21.17
N ASN A 296 10.10 5.13 -20.88
CA ASN A 296 11.23 6.01 -20.63
C ASN A 296 12.03 5.55 -19.40
N ILE A 297 11.36 5.15 -18.31
CA ILE A 297 12.00 4.57 -17.12
C ILE A 297 12.75 3.27 -17.46
N ALA A 298 12.11 2.38 -18.22
CA ALA A 298 12.74 1.13 -18.66
C ALA A 298 14.01 1.38 -19.49
N LEU A 299 13.94 2.31 -20.44
CA LEU A 299 15.05 2.67 -21.34
C LEU A 299 16.19 3.41 -20.63
N HIS A 300 15.90 4.15 -19.56
CA HIS A 300 16.93 4.78 -18.73
C HIS A 300 17.57 3.82 -17.73
N GLN A 301 17.21 2.52 -17.77
CA GLN A 301 17.92 1.43 -17.13
C GLN A 301 17.93 1.45 -15.58
N GLY A 302 16.95 2.10 -14.95
CA GLY A 302 16.76 2.05 -13.49
C GLY A 302 17.13 3.29 -12.66
N PRO A 303 18.16 4.13 -12.96
CA PRO A 303 18.40 5.34 -12.19
C PRO A 303 17.26 6.36 -12.35
N ILE A 304 16.32 6.34 -11.40
CA ILE A 304 15.20 7.30 -11.31
C ILE A 304 15.69 8.75 -11.32
N SER A 305 16.91 8.99 -10.84
CA SER A 305 17.55 10.31 -10.82
C SER A 305 17.84 10.90 -12.20
N SER A 306 17.93 10.09 -13.26
CA SER A 306 18.18 10.58 -14.63
C SER A 306 16.90 10.93 -15.39
N LEU A 307 15.72 10.67 -14.81
CA LEU A 307 14.44 10.91 -15.44
C LEU A 307 14.06 12.40 -15.42
N PRO A 308 13.28 12.87 -16.41
CA PRO A 308 12.64 14.17 -16.34
C PRO A 308 11.84 14.33 -15.04
N GLN A 309 11.89 15.52 -14.43
CA GLN A 309 11.30 15.77 -13.11
C GLN A 309 9.82 15.40 -13.02
N SER A 310 9.03 15.65 -14.08
CA SER A 310 7.61 15.27 -14.11
C SER A 310 7.41 13.75 -14.05
N ILE A 311 8.22 12.97 -14.76
CA ILE A 311 8.19 11.51 -14.75
C ILE A 311 8.64 10.99 -13.38
N LYS A 312 9.73 11.56 -12.86
CA LYS A 312 10.27 11.22 -11.54
C LYS A 312 9.20 11.39 -10.46
N GLU A 313 8.59 12.56 -10.33
CA GLU A 313 7.63 12.82 -9.24
C GLU A 313 6.34 11.99 -9.35
N ASP A 314 5.83 11.78 -10.57
CA ASP A 314 4.66 10.92 -10.83
C ASP A 314 4.97 9.46 -10.46
N PHE A 315 6.12 8.94 -10.90
CA PHE A 315 6.54 7.57 -10.60
C PHE A 315 6.87 7.34 -9.12
N LEU A 316 7.51 8.31 -8.45
CA LEU A 316 7.76 8.23 -7.00
C LEU A 316 6.44 8.12 -6.22
N SER A 317 5.46 8.95 -6.58
CA SER A 317 4.14 8.94 -5.95
C SER A 317 3.43 7.61 -6.18
N PHE A 318 3.50 7.07 -7.40
CA PHE A 318 2.96 5.77 -7.74
C PHE A 318 3.59 4.65 -6.93
N ILE A 319 4.92 4.50 -6.94
CA ILE A 319 5.58 3.40 -6.21
C ILE A 319 5.22 3.48 -4.73
N ILE A 320 5.32 4.65 -4.10
CA ILE A 320 5.06 4.82 -2.66
C ILE A 320 3.64 4.36 -2.28
N ARG A 321 2.64 4.68 -3.10
CA ARG A 321 1.24 4.25 -2.88
C ARG A 321 1.04 2.75 -2.97
N HIS A 322 1.91 2.05 -3.69
CA HIS A 322 1.79 0.62 -4.01
C HIS A 322 2.95 -0.23 -3.46
N LEU A 323 3.77 0.33 -2.56
CA LEU A 323 4.94 -0.38 -2.01
C LEU A 323 4.55 -1.69 -1.33
N ASP A 324 3.43 -1.70 -0.63
CA ASP A 324 2.92 -2.87 0.06
C ASP A 324 2.50 -4.01 -0.89
N ASP A 325 2.07 -3.66 -2.11
CA ASP A 325 1.67 -4.61 -3.16
C ASP A 325 2.91 -5.30 -3.80
N PHE A 326 4.02 -4.56 -3.93
CA PHE A 326 5.24 -5.05 -4.58
C PHE A 326 6.23 -5.76 -3.66
N LEU A 327 6.16 -5.48 -2.36
CA LEU A 327 7.12 -6.01 -1.39
C LEU A 327 6.61 -7.32 -0.80
N THR A 328 7.44 -8.36 -0.85
CA THR A 328 7.19 -9.58 -0.07
C THR A 328 7.34 -9.29 1.42
N ALA A 329 6.71 -10.09 2.29
CA ALA A 329 6.82 -9.91 3.74
C ALA A 329 8.29 -9.86 4.22
N ALA A 330 9.17 -10.69 3.64
CA ALA A 330 10.60 -10.66 3.95
C ALA A 330 11.26 -9.32 3.56
N LYS A 331 10.94 -8.77 2.37
CA LYS A 331 11.45 -7.46 1.93
C LYS A 331 10.91 -6.33 2.81
N LYS A 332 9.63 -6.37 3.20
CA LYS A 332 9.02 -5.41 4.14
C LYS A 332 9.80 -5.38 5.46
N THR A 333 10.00 -6.55 6.09
CA THR A 333 10.75 -6.69 7.34
C THR A 333 12.18 -6.16 7.22
N MET A 334 12.88 -6.47 6.12
CA MET A 334 14.25 -6.00 5.87
C MET A 334 14.32 -4.47 5.78
N ILE A 335 13.45 -3.84 4.99
CA ILE A 335 13.45 -2.38 4.81
C ILE A 335 13.08 -1.68 6.13
N ILE A 336 12.04 -2.15 6.83
CA ILE A 336 11.63 -1.58 8.12
C ILE A 336 12.76 -1.69 9.15
N SER A 337 13.43 -2.85 9.22
CA SER A 337 14.57 -3.05 10.11
C SER A 337 15.72 -2.08 9.82
N ALA A 338 16.05 -1.87 8.53
CA ALA A 338 17.07 -0.91 8.13
C ALA A 338 16.70 0.53 8.50
N LEU A 339 15.44 0.92 8.28
CA LEU A 339 14.91 2.24 8.62
C LEU A 339 14.94 2.51 10.13
N VAL A 340 14.49 1.54 10.93
CA VAL A 340 14.54 1.61 12.40
C VAL A 340 16.00 1.76 12.85
N LYS A 341 16.89 0.89 12.35
CA LYS A 341 18.31 0.92 12.70
C LYS A 341 18.95 2.27 12.37
N GLN A 342 18.69 2.81 11.18
CA GLN A 342 19.19 4.11 10.75
C GLN A 342 18.68 5.24 11.66
N LEU A 343 17.37 5.25 11.98
CA LEU A 343 16.80 6.26 12.88
C LEU A 343 17.47 6.20 14.26
N LEU A 344 17.57 5.00 14.84
CA LEU A 344 18.15 4.83 16.17
C LEU A 344 19.62 5.22 16.21
N GLN A 345 20.39 4.86 15.18
CA GLN A 345 21.79 5.25 15.05
C GLN A 345 21.93 6.77 14.92
N THR A 346 21.13 7.41 14.05
CA THR A 346 21.15 8.87 13.86
C THR A 346 20.85 9.60 15.17
N ARG A 347 19.82 9.15 15.90
CA ARG A 347 19.45 9.73 17.21
C ARG A 347 20.50 9.50 18.29
N ARG A 348 21.24 8.38 18.23
CA ARG A 348 22.34 8.10 19.16
C ARG A 348 23.52 9.05 18.94
N GLU A 349 23.76 9.44 17.70
CA GLU A 349 24.85 10.34 17.30
C GLU A 349 24.51 11.82 17.53
N GLU A 350 23.26 12.15 17.91
CA GLU A 350 22.86 13.51 18.27
C GLU A 350 23.67 14.01 19.48
N ALA A 351 24.36 15.13 19.30
CA ALA A 351 25.16 15.75 20.34
C ALA A 351 24.29 16.27 21.50
N VAL A 352 24.89 16.34 22.69
CA VAL A 352 24.21 16.94 23.85
C VAL A 352 23.93 18.42 23.57
N GLN A 353 22.68 18.82 23.73
CA GLN A 353 22.25 20.20 23.56
C GLN A 353 21.89 20.80 24.91
N HIS A 354 22.40 21.99 25.18
CA HIS A 354 22.06 22.71 26.39
C HIS A 354 20.75 23.48 26.19
N TYR A 355 19.80 23.27 27.10
CA TYR A 355 18.54 24.01 27.11
C TYR A 355 18.48 24.91 28.34
N ASP A 356 18.46 26.23 28.13
CA ASP A 356 18.10 27.17 29.18
C ASP A 356 16.57 27.20 29.30
N TYR A 357 16.05 26.37 30.20
CA TYR A 357 14.61 26.20 30.39
C TYR A 357 13.92 27.52 30.72
N GLU A 358 14.50 28.35 31.60
CA GLU A 358 13.88 29.60 32.04
C GLU A 358 13.87 30.65 30.93
N ALA A 359 14.96 30.75 30.16
CA ALA A 359 15.01 31.65 29.02
C ALA A 359 14.00 31.23 27.93
N LEU A 360 13.92 29.94 27.62
CA LEU A 360 13.00 29.42 26.61
C LEU A 360 11.53 29.54 27.04
N LYS A 361 11.21 29.31 28.32
CA LYS A 361 9.85 29.44 28.84
C LYS A 361 9.37 30.90 28.82
N LYS A 362 10.25 31.87 29.03
CA LYS A 362 9.92 33.30 28.86
C LYS A 362 9.54 33.68 27.43
N GLN A 363 10.02 32.92 26.45
CA GLN A 363 9.74 33.12 25.01
C GLN A 363 8.71 32.10 24.47
N ARG A 364 7.92 31.46 25.33
CA ARG A 364 7.01 30.36 24.93
C ARG A 364 6.05 30.73 23.80
N ASP A 365 5.58 31.99 23.78
CA ASP A 365 4.60 32.46 22.81
C ASP A 365 5.22 32.65 21.41
N GLU A 366 6.57 32.71 21.32
CA GLU A 366 7.33 32.90 20.08
C GLU A 366 7.93 31.58 19.55
N ASN A 367 8.25 30.62 20.43
CA ASN A 367 8.98 29.40 20.06
C ASN A 367 8.10 28.16 19.83
N GLY A 368 6.82 28.20 20.23
CA GLY A 368 5.88 27.09 20.03
C GLY A 368 6.22 25.80 20.81
N LEU A 369 7.06 25.89 21.83
CA LEU A 369 7.45 24.77 22.68
C LEU A 369 6.43 24.55 23.81
N ILE A 370 6.29 23.30 24.23
CA ILE A 370 5.46 22.89 25.36
C ILE A 370 6.36 22.69 26.57
N PHE A 371 5.98 23.27 27.70
CA PHE A 371 6.75 23.25 28.95
C PHE A 371 5.93 22.55 30.04
N GLU A 372 6.50 21.52 30.64
CA GLU A 372 5.90 20.80 31.78
C GLU A 372 6.79 20.98 33.02
N GLU A 373 6.15 21.12 34.19
CA GLU A 373 6.81 21.18 35.50
C GLU A 373 6.06 20.31 36.49
N GLU A 374 6.81 19.60 37.33
CA GLU A 374 6.24 18.86 38.46
C GLU A 374 6.98 19.22 39.75
N THR A 375 6.24 19.23 40.84
CA THR A 375 6.69 19.63 42.18
C THR A 375 6.65 18.46 43.14
N ILE A 376 7.46 18.47 44.19
CA ILE A 376 7.41 17.40 45.18
C ILE A 376 6.08 17.44 45.99
N PRO A 377 5.55 16.27 46.43
CA PRO A 377 4.27 16.20 47.14
C PRO A 377 4.22 17.03 48.43
N ASN A 378 5.35 17.12 49.13
CA ASN A 378 5.45 17.74 50.45
C ASN A 378 5.62 19.27 50.38
N ASN A 379 6.02 19.83 49.23
CA ASN A 379 6.19 21.26 49.04
C ASN A 379 6.01 21.65 47.56
N LYS A 380 4.86 22.26 47.24
CA LYS A 380 4.51 22.70 45.88
C LYS A 380 5.36 23.86 45.35
N ASN A 381 6.16 24.51 46.19
CA ASN A 381 7.07 25.57 45.75
C ASN A 381 8.39 25.02 45.20
N ILE A 382 8.68 23.73 45.43
CA ILE A 382 9.87 23.07 44.93
C ILE A 382 9.52 22.34 43.64
N VAL A 383 9.88 22.96 42.51
CA VAL A 383 9.86 22.32 41.19
C VAL A 383 11.04 21.36 41.11
N CYS A 384 10.76 20.07 40.99
CA CYS A 384 11.76 19.00 40.95
C CYS A 384 11.93 18.40 39.55
N TYR A 385 11.02 18.69 38.63
CA TYR A 385 11.08 18.21 37.25
C TYR A 385 10.64 19.28 36.27
N LYS A 386 11.37 19.38 35.17
CA LYS A 386 11.09 20.29 34.06
C LYS A 386 11.26 19.53 32.75
N GLU A 387 10.31 19.64 31.84
CA GLU A 387 10.39 19.04 30.50
C GLU A 387 10.07 20.05 29.41
N ILE A 388 10.83 20.00 28.31
CA ILE A 388 10.55 20.75 27.08
C ILE A 388 10.20 19.77 25.98
N ARG A 389 9.06 19.98 25.33
CA ARG A 389 8.63 19.25 24.13
C ARG A 389 8.46 20.19 22.94
N ASN A 390 8.68 19.63 21.76
CA ASN A 390 8.21 20.18 20.50
C ASN A 390 7.14 19.21 19.96
N GLN A 391 5.87 19.60 20.02
CA GLN A 391 4.72 18.72 19.75
C GLN A 391 4.80 17.44 20.61
N GLU A 392 4.86 16.25 19.99
CA GLU A 392 5.01 14.97 20.69
C GLU A 392 6.47 14.62 21.06
N ARG A 393 7.47 15.34 20.52
CA ARG A 393 8.88 15.02 20.74
C ARG A 393 9.42 15.70 21.99
N VAL A 394 9.89 14.92 22.95
CA VAL A 394 10.67 15.41 24.10
C VAL A 394 12.06 15.84 23.63
N LEU A 395 12.49 17.03 24.03
CA LEU A 395 13.82 17.58 23.71
C LEU A 395 14.74 17.57 24.93
N TYR A 396 14.18 17.88 26.09
CA TYR A 396 14.94 18.12 27.31
C TYR A 396 14.16 17.71 28.55
N ARG A 397 14.86 17.08 29.49
CA ARG A 397 14.38 16.74 30.83
C ARG A 397 15.39 17.21 31.85
N CYS A 398 14.94 18.00 32.82
CA CYS A 398 15.74 18.42 33.96
C CYS A 398 15.12 17.94 35.26
N PHE A 399 15.95 17.34 36.09
CA PHE A 399 15.64 16.95 37.45
C PHE A 399 16.40 17.89 38.39
N VAL A 400 15.68 18.56 39.29
CA VAL A 400 16.28 19.54 40.21
C VAL A 400 16.12 19.05 41.64
N MET A 401 17.23 18.96 42.37
CA MET A 401 17.26 18.66 43.79
C MET A 401 17.62 19.91 44.58
N GLN A 402 16.69 20.37 45.42
CA GLN A 402 16.81 21.60 46.19
C GLN A 402 15.97 21.50 47.48
N GLY A 403 16.21 22.41 48.42
CA GLY A 403 15.49 22.46 49.71
C GLY A 403 16.30 21.94 50.89
N SER A 404 15.61 21.71 52.02
CA SER A 404 16.15 21.06 53.23
C SER A 404 16.49 19.58 52.99
N ALA A 405 17.12 18.91 53.95
CA ALA A 405 17.45 17.48 53.85
C ALA A 405 16.21 16.61 53.53
N ASP A 406 15.08 16.86 54.21
CA ASP A 406 13.83 16.14 53.98
C ASP A 406 13.25 16.41 52.59
N GLU A 407 13.34 17.65 52.10
CA GLU A 407 12.88 18.05 50.77
C GLU A 407 13.77 17.45 49.66
N ARG A 408 15.09 17.40 49.89
CA ARG A 408 16.03 16.73 48.98
C ARG A 408 15.77 15.23 48.89
N ASN A 409 15.50 14.56 50.01
CA ASN A 409 15.12 13.15 50.01
C ASN A 409 13.83 12.93 49.21
N ALA A 410 12.82 13.80 49.38
CA ALA A 410 11.61 13.75 48.58
C ALA A 410 11.87 14.02 47.08
N CYS A 411 12.82 14.89 46.72
CA CYS A 411 13.26 15.07 45.35
C CYS A 411 13.91 13.80 44.79
N ILE A 412 14.79 13.15 45.55
CA ILE A 412 15.45 11.89 45.16
C ILE A 412 14.41 10.80 44.88
N ASP A 413 13.43 10.62 45.77
CA ASP A 413 12.35 9.64 45.58
C ASP A 413 11.53 9.94 44.32
N PHE A 414 11.21 11.22 44.08
CA PHE A 414 10.50 11.64 42.89
C PHE A 414 11.29 11.39 41.61
N ILE A 415 12.58 11.74 41.60
CA ILE A 415 13.47 11.52 40.45
C ILE A 415 13.57 10.02 40.17
N ASN A 416 13.77 9.20 41.19
CA ASN A 416 13.81 7.74 41.05
C ASN A 416 12.51 7.18 40.47
N LEU A 417 11.34 7.70 40.88
CA LEU A 417 10.05 7.32 40.32
C LEU A 417 9.97 7.67 38.82
N LYS A 418 10.28 8.91 38.44
CA LYS A 418 10.26 9.36 37.03
C LYS A 418 11.24 8.58 36.16
N MET A 419 12.43 8.32 36.68
CA MET A 419 13.44 7.51 35.98
C MET A 419 12.95 6.08 35.73
N ARG A 420 12.24 5.47 36.69
CA ARG A 420 11.60 4.16 36.48
C ARG A 420 10.49 4.23 35.44
N GLU A 421 9.64 5.27 35.46
CA GLU A 421 8.60 5.47 34.45
C GLU A 421 9.18 5.59 33.04
N ILE A 422 10.24 6.39 32.87
CA ILE A 422 10.98 6.52 31.61
C ILE A 422 11.52 5.16 31.19
N TYR A 423 12.20 4.45 32.10
CA TYR A 423 12.75 3.13 31.79
C TYR A 423 11.68 2.11 31.37
N THR A 424 10.55 2.04 32.08
CA THR A 424 9.41 1.19 31.71
C THR A 424 8.85 1.57 30.34
N SER A 425 8.75 2.86 30.02
CA SER A 425 8.35 3.32 28.69
C SER A 425 9.34 2.89 27.60
N LEU A 426 10.65 2.94 27.87
CA LEU A 426 11.69 2.51 26.94
C LEU A 426 11.65 0.99 26.66
N GLN A 427 11.17 0.19 27.62
CA GLN A 427 11.01 -1.25 27.42
C GLN A 427 9.87 -1.61 26.46
N ASP A 428 8.90 -0.72 26.24
CA ASP A 428 7.85 -0.92 25.25
C ASP A 428 8.38 -0.69 23.83
N PRO A 429 8.42 -1.72 22.96
CA PRO A 429 8.90 -1.59 21.59
C PRO A 429 8.05 -0.66 20.72
N MET A 430 6.80 -0.43 21.12
CA MET A 430 5.86 0.48 20.42
C MET A 430 5.79 1.87 21.07
N SER A 431 6.64 2.15 22.06
CA SER A 431 6.67 3.46 22.71
C SER A 431 6.90 4.58 21.67
N PRO A 432 6.15 5.70 21.74
CA PRO A 432 6.36 6.87 20.89
C PRO A 432 7.81 7.36 20.90
N PHE A 433 8.55 7.09 21.98
CA PHE A 433 9.96 7.42 22.13
C PHE A 433 10.82 6.90 20.98
N TRP A 434 10.53 5.71 20.45
CA TRP A 434 11.39 5.04 19.47
C TRP A 434 11.13 5.44 18.03
N PHE A 435 10.02 6.13 17.76
CA PHE A 435 9.59 6.45 16.40
C PHE A 435 9.70 7.95 16.12
N SER A 436 9.96 8.29 14.86
CA SER A 436 9.68 9.61 14.31
C SER A 436 8.39 9.56 13.50
N GLU A 437 7.73 10.69 13.29
CA GLU A 437 6.58 10.80 12.39
C GLU A 437 6.91 10.23 10.99
N GLU A 438 8.08 10.58 10.46
CA GLU A 438 8.55 10.08 9.16
C GLU A 438 8.71 8.56 9.12
N LEU A 439 9.27 7.94 10.17
CA LEU A 439 9.39 6.49 10.24
C LEU A 439 8.01 5.82 10.30
N ARG A 440 7.07 6.39 11.06
CA ARG A 440 5.68 5.89 11.12
C ARG A 440 5.05 5.91 9.73
N LEU A 441 5.20 7.00 8.99
CA LEU A 441 4.69 7.13 7.62
C LEU A 441 5.31 6.09 6.68
N TRP A 442 6.64 5.93 6.68
CA TRP A 442 7.30 4.91 5.85
C TRP A 442 6.80 3.49 6.17
N ILE A 443 6.64 3.16 7.45
CA ILE A 443 6.09 1.85 7.86
C ILE A 443 4.66 1.68 7.33
N CYS A 444 3.83 2.72 7.37
CA CYS A 444 2.46 2.66 6.82
C CYS A 444 2.48 2.35 5.32
N TYR A 445 3.29 3.07 4.52
CA TYR A 445 3.39 2.83 3.08
C TYR A 445 3.99 1.46 2.72
N ILE A 446 4.97 0.98 3.50
CA ILE A 446 5.59 -0.34 3.27
C ILE A 446 4.61 -1.49 3.60
N THR A 447 3.76 -1.29 4.60
CA THR A 447 2.89 -2.36 5.11
C THR A 447 1.47 -2.34 4.55
N GLY A 448 0.97 -1.16 4.14
CA GLY A 448 -0.41 -0.95 3.71
C GLY A 448 -1.41 -0.76 4.86
N PHE A 449 -0.92 -0.68 6.11
CA PHE A 449 -1.75 -0.48 7.31
C PHE A 449 -1.50 0.89 7.92
N SER A 450 -2.54 1.48 8.52
CA SER A 450 -2.42 2.71 9.28
C SER A 450 -1.60 2.51 10.56
N TRP A 451 -1.01 3.59 11.08
CA TRP A 451 -0.23 3.51 12.32
C TRP A 451 -1.08 3.02 13.50
N ASP A 452 -2.33 3.48 13.59
CA ASP A 452 -3.26 3.05 14.64
C ASP A 452 -3.60 1.57 14.53
N GLU A 453 -3.75 1.03 13.32
CA GLU A 453 -3.91 -0.41 13.15
C GLU A 453 -2.66 -1.15 13.64
N LEU A 454 -1.46 -0.63 13.41
CA LEU A 454 -0.22 -1.31 13.79
C LEU A 454 0.08 -1.27 15.29
N THR A 455 -0.34 -0.24 16.02
CA THR A 455 -0.06 -0.12 17.47
C THR A 455 -1.14 -0.72 18.37
N ASN A 456 -2.36 -0.91 17.86
CA ASN A 456 -3.45 -1.49 18.63
C ASN A 456 -3.21 -2.95 19.02
N ARG A 457 -3.80 -3.35 20.16
CA ARG A 457 -3.81 -4.77 20.58
C ARG A 457 -4.57 -5.63 19.57
N ASN A 458 -4.08 -6.85 19.36
CA ASN A 458 -4.73 -7.84 18.51
C ASN A 458 -6.16 -8.11 18.97
N ARG A 459 -7.10 -8.06 18.03
CA ARG A 459 -8.51 -8.40 18.20
C ARG A 459 -8.80 -9.73 17.49
N PRO A 460 -9.78 -10.53 17.96
CA PRO A 460 -10.13 -11.81 17.34
C PRO A 460 -10.48 -11.74 15.85
N GLN A 461 -11.04 -10.61 15.42
CA GLN A 461 -11.47 -10.36 14.04
C GLN A 461 -10.37 -9.76 13.14
N ASP A 462 -9.17 -9.50 13.67
CA ASP A 462 -8.10 -8.90 12.88
C ASP A 462 -7.61 -9.87 11.80
N ARG A 463 -7.29 -9.33 10.62
CA ARG A 463 -6.73 -10.11 9.52
C ARG A 463 -5.40 -10.74 9.95
N GLU A 464 -5.17 -12.00 9.56
CA GLU A 464 -3.91 -12.72 9.87
C GLU A 464 -2.66 -11.94 9.42
N THR A 465 -2.74 -11.25 8.27
CA THR A 465 -1.66 -10.43 7.73
C THR A 465 -1.33 -9.22 8.61
N LEU A 466 -2.34 -8.58 9.22
CA LEU A 466 -2.15 -7.48 10.16
C LEU A 466 -1.47 -7.99 11.44
N VAL A 467 -1.96 -9.11 12.00
CA VAL A 467 -1.39 -9.72 13.21
C VAL A 467 0.08 -10.11 13.00
N ALA A 468 0.39 -10.73 11.86
CA ALA A 468 1.77 -11.08 11.48
C ALA A 468 2.65 -9.83 11.35
N THR A 469 2.15 -8.78 10.70
CA THR A 469 2.87 -7.51 10.51
C THR A 469 3.19 -6.84 11.85
N ARG A 470 2.22 -6.78 12.78
CA ARG A 470 2.44 -6.27 14.14
C ARG A 470 3.53 -7.04 14.87
N HIS A 471 3.51 -8.38 14.78
CA HIS A 471 4.54 -9.23 15.36
C HIS A 471 5.92 -8.94 14.78
N SER A 472 6.03 -8.81 13.45
CA SER A 472 7.29 -8.51 12.78
C SER A 472 7.85 -7.16 13.21
N ILE A 473 7.04 -6.09 13.24
CA ILE A 473 7.49 -4.76 13.69
C ILE A 473 7.92 -4.81 15.16
N CYS A 474 7.13 -5.44 16.04
CA CYS A 474 7.48 -5.59 17.45
C CYS A 474 8.79 -6.35 17.64
N SER A 475 9.01 -7.42 16.87
CA SER A 475 10.25 -8.20 16.90
C SER A 475 11.45 -7.38 16.44
N ILE A 476 11.32 -6.66 15.31
CA ILE A 476 12.36 -5.74 14.81
C ILE A 476 12.71 -4.73 15.91
N MET A 477 11.70 -4.06 16.47
CA MET A 477 11.93 -3.05 17.49
C MET A 477 12.62 -3.62 18.72
N LYS A 478 12.17 -4.76 19.25
CA LYS A 478 12.80 -5.43 20.40
C LYS A 478 14.29 -5.69 20.16
N GLU A 479 14.63 -6.21 18.98
CA GLU A 479 16.01 -6.48 18.60
C GLU A 479 16.83 -5.19 18.51
N GLN A 480 16.30 -4.17 17.84
CA GLN A 480 17.03 -2.93 17.57
C GLN A 480 17.18 -2.03 18.81
N ILE A 481 16.18 -1.96 19.70
CA ILE A 481 16.22 -1.08 20.88
C ILE A 481 17.01 -1.65 22.05
N HIS A 482 17.15 -2.99 22.13
CA HIS A 482 17.81 -3.68 23.26
C HIS A 482 19.16 -3.07 23.68
N PRO A 483 20.13 -2.84 22.77
CA PRO A 483 21.42 -2.25 23.16
C PRO A 483 21.28 -0.82 23.70
N TYR A 484 20.30 -0.05 23.22
CA TYR A 484 20.06 1.32 23.66
C TYR A 484 19.39 1.37 25.03
N VAL A 485 18.47 0.45 25.31
CA VAL A 485 17.85 0.33 26.64
C VAL A 485 18.91 -0.01 27.71
N GLN A 486 19.86 -0.90 27.38
CA GLN A 486 20.99 -1.20 28.26
C GLN A 486 21.91 0.02 28.47
N LEU A 487 22.21 0.75 27.40
CA LEU A 487 23.01 1.98 27.48
C LEU A 487 22.34 3.03 28.37
N PHE A 488 21.03 3.23 28.23
CA PHE A 488 20.27 4.14 29.07
C PHE A 488 20.38 3.77 30.55
N LEU A 489 20.20 2.49 30.89
CA LEU A 489 20.37 2.01 32.26
C LEU A 489 21.76 2.29 32.81
N GLN A 490 22.81 2.07 32.03
CA GLN A 490 24.18 2.35 32.46
C GLN A 490 24.41 3.83 32.73
N GLN A 491 23.96 4.71 31.83
CA GLN A 491 24.03 6.17 32.00
C GLN A 491 23.22 6.64 33.21
N LEU A 492 22.04 6.06 33.40
CA LEU A 492 21.15 6.35 34.51
C LEU A 492 21.75 5.93 35.85
N SER A 493 22.28 4.71 35.96
CA SER A 493 22.97 4.23 37.17
C SER A 493 24.17 5.11 37.49
N SER A 494 25.00 5.46 36.50
CA SER A 494 26.12 6.38 36.68
C SER A 494 25.66 7.74 37.21
N MET A 495 24.57 8.28 36.65
CA MET A 495 24.01 9.56 37.09
C MET A 495 23.43 9.48 38.51
N VAL A 496 22.76 8.39 38.87
CA VAL A 496 22.23 8.17 40.24
C VAL A 496 23.36 8.00 41.26
N GLU A 497 24.41 7.25 40.93
CA GLU A 497 25.61 7.16 41.77
C GLU A 497 26.28 8.52 41.93
N ASP A 498 26.40 9.28 40.84
CA ASP A 498 26.93 10.64 40.86
C ASP A 498 26.13 11.57 41.79
N ILE A 499 24.80 11.44 41.80
CA ILE A 499 23.91 12.19 42.68
C ILE A 499 24.11 11.79 44.14
N ASN A 500 24.06 10.49 44.43
CA ASN A 500 24.13 9.96 45.80
C ASN A 500 25.48 10.25 46.47
N ASN A 501 26.55 10.38 45.68
CA ASN A 501 27.89 10.70 46.16
C ASN A 501 28.19 12.21 46.22
N THR A 502 27.25 13.08 45.82
CA THR A 502 27.46 14.55 45.84
C THR A 502 27.22 15.09 47.25
N SER A 503 28.18 15.87 47.75
CA SER A 503 28.06 16.47 49.08
C SER A 503 26.93 17.52 49.14
N GLU A 504 26.28 17.68 50.30
CA GLU A 504 25.16 18.63 50.50
C GLU A 504 25.54 20.10 50.27
N ASN A 505 26.83 20.40 50.24
CA ASN A 505 27.38 21.76 50.14
C ASN A 505 27.81 22.17 48.73
N GLU A 506 27.63 21.32 47.73
CA GLU A 506 28.11 21.55 46.36
C GLU A 506 26.96 21.73 45.37
N ASN A 507 27.11 22.72 44.47
CA ASN A 507 26.30 22.77 43.26
C ASN A 507 26.90 21.81 42.25
N LYS A 508 26.14 20.80 41.81
CA LYS A 508 26.58 19.86 40.77
C LYS A 508 25.57 19.85 39.64
N ARG A 509 26.07 19.79 38.42
CA ARG A 509 25.28 19.64 37.21
C ARG A 509 25.82 18.47 36.43
N SER A 510 24.98 17.47 36.20
CA SER A 510 25.31 16.29 35.39
C SER A 510 24.35 16.24 34.21
N LEU A 511 24.85 15.96 33.02
CA LEU A 511 24.04 15.90 31.80
C LEU A 511 24.52 14.79 30.88
N PHE A 512 23.58 14.16 30.19
CA PHE A 512 23.86 13.25 29.08
C PHE A 512 22.77 13.35 28.02
N ALA A 513 23.10 13.00 26.79
CA ALA A 513 22.11 12.82 25.72
C ALA A 513 21.82 11.33 25.55
N PHE A 514 20.54 11.03 25.37
CA PHE A 514 20.08 9.71 25.01
C PHE A 514 19.02 9.82 23.92
N MET A 515 19.31 9.25 22.76
CA MET A 515 18.40 9.18 21.61
C MET A 515 17.84 10.55 21.19
N GLY A 516 18.68 11.59 21.22
CA GLY A 516 18.28 12.96 20.86
C GLY A 516 17.50 13.71 21.95
N VAL A 517 17.45 13.18 23.18
CA VAL A 517 16.88 13.85 24.36
C VAL A 517 18.00 14.15 25.35
N THR A 518 18.12 15.42 25.76
CA THR A 518 19.06 15.79 26.81
C THR A 518 18.43 15.57 28.18
N HIS A 519 19.10 14.77 29.00
CA HIS A 519 18.73 14.54 30.39
C HIS A 519 19.74 15.25 31.28
N GLU A 520 19.23 16.03 32.20
CA GLU A 520 20.03 16.85 33.09
C GLU A 520 19.58 16.68 34.53
N VAL A 521 20.54 16.62 35.44
CA VAL A 521 20.30 16.69 36.88
C VAL A 521 21.08 17.85 37.46
N ILE A 522 20.37 18.70 38.20
CA ILE A 522 20.92 19.83 38.95
C ILE A 522 20.77 19.54 40.44
N VAL A 523 21.89 19.56 41.14
CA VAL A 523 21.97 19.52 42.60
C VAL A 523 22.26 20.93 43.06
N GLU A 524 21.34 21.55 43.79
CA GLU A 524 21.57 22.85 44.40
C GLU A 524 22.08 22.70 45.84
N LYS A 525 22.94 23.62 46.26
CA LYS A 525 23.42 23.71 47.63
C LYS A 525 22.26 23.96 48.60
N THR A 526 22.28 23.26 49.73
CA THR A 526 21.27 23.40 50.79
C THR A 526 21.24 24.84 51.32
N THR A 527 20.05 25.47 51.35
CA THR A 527 19.87 26.85 51.81
C THR A 527 20.09 27.03 53.32
N GLU A 528 20.11 25.94 54.10
CA GLU A 528 20.36 25.97 55.55
C GLU A 528 21.75 26.53 55.89
N ASN A 529 22.74 26.38 55.01
CA ASN A 529 24.10 26.90 55.18
C ASN A 529 24.38 28.24 54.45
N MET A 530 23.38 28.86 53.82
CA MET A 530 23.54 30.20 53.23
C MET A 530 23.43 31.28 54.30
N SER A 531 24.36 32.24 54.28
CA SER A 531 24.28 33.43 55.12
C SER A 531 22.99 34.22 54.84
N PHE A 532 22.50 34.96 55.83
CA PHE A 532 21.29 35.78 55.69
C PHE A 532 21.34 36.72 54.46
N LEU A 533 22.52 37.26 54.14
CA LEU A 533 22.77 38.10 52.98
C LEU A 533 22.63 37.37 51.63
N GLU A 534 23.00 36.09 51.57
CA GLU A 534 22.84 35.27 50.36
C GLU A 534 21.38 34.89 50.14
N ARG A 535 20.62 34.65 51.21
CA ARG A 535 19.16 34.41 51.12
C ARG A 535 18.41 35.63 50.61
N VAL A 536 18.78 36.84 51.06
CA VAL A 536 18.17 38.11 50.61
C VAL A 536 18.49 38.41 49.14
N LYS A 537 19.72 38.14 48.68
CA LYS A 537 20.13 38.32 47.27
C LYS A 537 19.46 37.40 46.26
N ARG A 538 18.82 36.31 46.71
CA ARG A 538 18.11 35.35 45.84
C ARG A 538 16.62 35.68 45.69
N ILE A 539 16.08 36.50 46.60
CA ILE A 539 14.67 36.92 46.65
C ILE A 539 14.47 38.27 45.94
N LEU A 540 15.51 39.11 45.91
CA LEU A 540 15.60 40.34 45.11
C LEU A 540 16.18 40.05 43.73
#